data_AF-A0A3D9LML4-F1
#
_entry.id   AF-A0A3D9LML4-F1
#
_cell.length_a   1.000
_cell.length_b   1.000
_cell.length_c   1.000
_cell.angle_alpha   90.00
_cell.angle_beta   90.00
_cell.angle_gamma   90.00
#
_symmetry.space_group_name_H-M   'P 1'
#
loop_
_entity.id
_entity.type
_entity.pdbx_description
1 polymer ?
#
loop_
_entity_poly.entity_id
_entity_poly.type
_entity_poly.pdbx_seq_one_letter_code
_entity_poly.pdbx_strand_id
1 'polypeptide(L)'
;MDVAWFLNRRLAFIRQLYTTSSAPFVDRRIKIENEEEPWIPPYSEDGEPPFELEWQEASDSVDVLGHTCLCLVASSLQAYLQTRVILHCEKLTDAERKRVFRNGWI
;
A
#
# COMPACT_ATOMS: atom_id res chain seq x y z
N MET A 1 17.99 -11.34 -17.58
CA MET A 1 16.91 -10.44 -17.15
C MET A 1 17.35 -9.74 -15.88
N ASP A 2 17.39 -8.41 -15.85
CA ASP A 2 17.71 -7.68 -14.60
C ASP A 2 16.49 -7.67 -13.68
N VAL A 3 16.41 -8.67 -12.81
CA VAL A 3 15.29 -8.87 -11.88
C VAL A 3 15.16 -7.70 -10.89
N ALA A 4 16.28 -7.05 -10.53
CA ALA A 4 16.26 -5.89 -9.64
C ALA A 4 15.67 -4.66 -10.33
N TRP A 5 15.96 -4.46 -11.61
CA TRP A 5 15.33 -3.39 -12.40
C TRP A 5 13.80 -3.52 -12.42
N PHE A 6 13.25 -4.72 -12.62
CA PHE A 6 11.79 -4.94 -12.62
C PHE A 6 11.17 -4.68 -11.25
N LEU A 7 11.83 -5.09 -10.16
CA LEU A 7 11.39 -4.77 -8.80
C LEU A 7 11.35 -3.25 -8.60
N ASN A 8 12.45 -2.55 -8.90
CA ASN A 8 12.54 -1.10 -8.71
C ASN A 8 11.49 -0.35 -9.55
N ARG A 9 11.23 -0.79 -10.78
CA ARG A 9 10.18 -0.20 -11.62
C ARG A 9 8.79 -0.36 -11.01
N ARG A 10 8.47 -1.54 -10.46
CA ARG A 10 7.17 -1.76 -9.76
C ARG A 10 7.06 -0.92 -8.50
N LEU A 11 8.12 -0.85 -7.69
CA LEU A 11 8.13 -0.04 -6.47
C LEU A 11 7.98 1.45 -6.78
N ALA A 12 8.63 1.95 -7.83
CA ALA A 12 8.48 3.34 -8.29
C ALA A 12 7.03 3.63 -8.71
N PHE A 13 6.41 2.73 -9.48
CA PHE A 13 5.00 2.85 -9.85
C PHE A 13 4.08 2.84 -8.63
N ILE A 14 4.25 1.92 -7.68
CA ILE A 14 3.40 1.83 -6.49
C ILE A 14 3.49 3.10 -5.63
N ARG A 15 4.71 3.64 -5.46
CA ARG A 15 4.91 4.92 -4.77
C ARG A 15 4.19 6.06 -5.47
N GLN A 16 4.36 6.17 -6.79
CA GLN A 16 3.69 7.20 -7.58
C GLN A 16 2.17 7.06 -7.52
N LEU A 17 1.63 5.84 -7.62
CA LEU A 17 0.21 5.55 -7.48
C LEU A 17 -0.32 6.03 -6.12
N TYR A 18 0.32 5.63 -5.02
CA TYR A 18 -0.10 6.05 -3.68
C TYR A 18 -0.06 7.56 -3.54
N THR A 19 1.06 8.21 -3.88
CA THR A 19 1.23 9.66 -3.72
C THR A 19 0.22 10.44 -4.57
N THR A 20 0.05 10.10 -5.84
CA THR A 20 -0.86 10.85 -6.74
C THR A 20 -2.31 10.60 -6.39
N SER A 21 -2.70 9.37 -6.05
CA SER A 21 -4.11 9.03 -5.80
C SER A 21 -4.57 9.39 -4.38
N SER A 22 -3.68 9.40 -3.38
CA SER A 22 -4.04 9.82 -2.01
C SER A 22 -4.16 11.33 -1.85
N ALA A 23 -3.41 12.10 -2.65
CA ALA A 23 -3.32 13.56 -2.55
C ALA A 23 -4.69 14.28 -2.42
N PRO A 24 -5.71 14.04 -3.26
CA PRO A 24 -6.99 14.74 -3.14
C PRO A 24 -7.77 14.38 -1.86
N PHE A 25 -7.62 13.15 -1.34
CA PHE A 25 -8.29 12.74 -0.11
C PHE A 25 -7.62 13.35 1.12
N VAL A 26 -6.28 13.37 1.12
CA VAL A 26 -5.50 14.03 2.18
C VAL A 26 -5.77 15.53 2.20
N ASP A 27 -5.78 16.18 1.02
CA ASP A 27 -6.11 17.59 0.87
C ASP A 27 -7.53 17.90 1.38
N ARG A 28 -8.52 17.06 1.03
CA ARG A 28 -9.90 17.21 1.54
C ARG A 28 -9.94 17.18 3.07
N ARG A 29 -9.29 16.20 3.70
CA ARG A 29 -9.26 16.08 5.16
C ARG A 29 -8.66 17.31 5.83
N ILE A 30 -7.52 17.78 5.32
CA ILE A 30 -6.84 18.98 5.84
C ILE A 30 -7.75 20.20 5.72
N LYS A 31 -8.41 20.39 4.57
CA LYS A 31 -9.30 21.53 4.37
C LYS A 31 -10.54 21.49 5.25
N ILE A 32 -11.13 20.32 5.50
CA ILE A 32 -12.24 20.17 6.45
C ILE A 32 -11.76 20.50 7.87
N GLU A 33 -10.61 19.97 8.29
CA GLU A 33 -10.03 20.22 9.62
C GLU A 33 -9.66 21.70 9.86
N ASN A 34 -9.29 22.42 8.79
CA ASN A 34 -8.93 23.84 8.84
C ASN A 34 -10.08 24.79 8.48
N GLU A 35 -11.27 24.29 8.17
CA GLU A 35 -12.41 25.08 7.66
C GLU A 35 -12.03 25.94 6.43
N GLU A 36 -11.27 25.37 5.49
CA GLU A 36 -10.85 26.02 4.25
C GLU A 36 -11.84 25.78 3.11
N GLU A 37 -12.01 26.76 2.21
CA GLU A 37 -12.90 26.65 1.05
C GLU A 37 -12.59 25.38 0.20
N PRO A 38 -13.59 24.58 -0.21
CA PRO A 38 -15.05 24.78 -0.09
C PRO A 38 -15.70 24.25 1.21
N TRP A 39 -14.92 23.83 2.20
CA TRP A 39 -15.37 23.12 3.40
C TRP A 39 -15.58 24.06 4.60
N ILE A 40 -16.20 25.20 4.35
CA ILE A 40 -16.54 26.17 5.40
C ILE A 40 -17.95 25.82 5.90
N PRO A 41 -18.12 25.47 7.19
CA PRO A 41 -19.41 25.06 7.70
C PRO A 41 -20.39 26.24 7.77
N PRO A 42 -21.66 26.07 7.34
CA PRO A 42 -22.70 27.03 7.67
C PRO A 42 -22.98 26.98 9.18
N TYR A 43 -23.51 28.08 9.75
CA TYR A 43 -23.95 28.08 11.14
C TYR A 43 -25.01 26.97 11.35
N SER A 44 -24.76 26.10 12.34
CA SER A 44 -25.67 25.04 12.78
C SER A 44 -25.67 24.99 14.31
N GLU A 45 -26.84 24.75 14.90
CA GLU A 45 -27.02 24.56 16.35
C GLU A 45 -27.11 23.09 16.73
N ASP A 46 -27.00 22.18 15.75
CA ASP A 46 -27.31 20.76 15.91
C ASP A 46 -26.18 19.99 16.64
N GLY A 47 -25.03 20.64 16.84
CA GLY A 47 -23.87 20.09 17.56
C GLY A 47 -23.07 19.03 16.79
N GLU A 48 -23.55 18.63 15.61
CA GLU A 48 -22.89 17.64 14.74
C GLU A 48 -21.65 18.24 14.04
N PRO A 49 -20.55 17.49 13.92
CA PRO A 49 -19.39 17.94 13.17
C PRO A 49 -19.75 18.15 11.69
N PRO A 50 -19.45 19.32 11.11
CA PRO A 50 -19.72 19.57 9.71
C PRO A 50 -18.83 18.69 8.81
N PHE A 51 -19.38 18.22 7.70
CA PHE A 51 -18.68 17.42 6.68
C PHE A 51 -18.06 16.12 7.21
N GLU A 52 -18.61 15.54 8.30
CA GLU A 52 -18.09 14.31 8.89
C GLU A 52 -18.06 13.15 7.88
N LEU A 53 -19.11 12.98 7.07
CA LEU A 53 -19.20 11.92 6.08
C LEU A 53 -18.12 12.07 4.99
N GLU A 54 -17.86 13.29 4.53
CA GLU A 54 -16.85 13.59 3.52
C GLU A 54 -15.43 13.38 4.04
N TRP A 55 -15.20 13.70 5.31
CA TRP A 55 -13.94 13.41 6.00
C TRP A 55 -13.74 11.91 6.18
N GLN A 56 -14.77 11.17 6.62
CA GLN A 56 -14.73 9.71 6.78
C GLN A 56 -14.47 9.03 5.43
N GLU A 57 -15.20 9.39 4.38
CA GLU A 57 -14.98 8.87 3.02
C GLU A 57 -13.54 9.10 2.55
N ALA A 58 -12.97 10.29 2.80
CA ALA A 58 -11.60 10.58 2.42
C ALA A 58 -10.59 9.76 3.25
N SER A 59 -10.84 9.55 4.55
CA SER A 59 -9.99 8.72 5.39
C SER A 59 -10.01 7.26 4.92
N ASP A 60 -11.20 6.68 4.74
CA ASP A 60 -11.37 5.32 4.26
C ASP A 60 -10.72 5.11 2.88
N SER A 61 -10.83 6.11 2.00
CA SER A 61 -10.19 6.08 0.68
C SER A 61 -8.66 6.00 0.77
N VAL A 62 -8.04 6.76 1.68
CA VAL A 62 -6.58 6.69 1.93
C VAL A 62 -6.18 5.32 2.48
N ASP A 63 -6.96 4.77 3.41
CA ASP A 63 -6.67 3.49 4.05
C ASP A 63 -6.78 2.33 3.05
N VAL A 64 -7.85 2.28 2.25
CA VAL A 64 -8.04 1.26 1.21
C VAL A 64 -6.93 1.35 0.14
N LEU A 65 -6.57 2.56 -0.28
CA LEU A 65 -5.48 2.77 -1.24
C LEU A 65 -4.13 2.33 -0.66
N GLY A 66 -3.86 2.68 0.61
CA GLY A 66 -2.66 2.28 1.33
C GLY A 66 -2.55 0.76 1.43
N HIS A 67 -3.63 0.10 1.85
CA HIS A 67 -3.70 -1.36 1.93
C HIS A 67 -3.43 -2.02 0.57
N THR A 68 -4.07 -1.51 -0.49
CA THR A 68 -3.87 -2.00 -1.85
C THR A 68 -2.42 -1.86 -2.30
N CYS A 69 -1.80 -0.71 -2.03
CA CYS A 69 -0.40 -0.47 -2.36
C CYS A 69 0.55 -1.41 -1.59
N LEU A 70 0.27 -1.69 -0.32
CA LEU A 70 1.04 -2.67 0.47
C LEU A 70 0.93 -4.08 -0.11
N CYS A 71 -0.26 -4.51 -0.53
CA CYS A 71 -0.45 -5.78 -1.22
C CYS A 71 0.36 -5.87 -2.53
N LEU A 72 0.44 -4.78 -3.30
CA LEU A 72 1.26 -4.71 -4.50
C LEU A 72 2.77 -4.79 -4.20
N VAL A 73 3.22 -4.18 -3.10
CA VAL A 73 4.62 -4.31 -2.64
C VAL A 73 4.92 -5.76 -2.26
N ALA A 74 4.07 -6.40 -1.46
CA ALA A 74 4.22 -7.80 -1.06
C ALA A 74 4.30 -8.73 -2.28
N SER A 75 3.39 -8.56 -3.25
CA SER A 75 3.39 -9.32 -4.50
C SER A 75 4.66 -9.08 -5.32
N SER A 76 5.14 -7.84 -5.39
CA SER A 76 6.37 -7.49 -6.10
C SER A 76 7.60 -8.15 -5.49
N LEU A 77 7.70 -8.17 -4.16
CA LEU A 77 8.78 -8.84 -3.43
C LEU A 77 8.70 -10.36 -3.59
N GLN A 78 7.51 -10.94 -3.50
CA GLN A 78 7.30 -12.38 -3.72
C GLN A 78 7.81 -12.79 -5.11
N ALA A 79 7.41 -12.07 -6.16
CA ALA A 79 7.85 -12.34 -7.52
C ALA A 79 9.38 -12.18 -7.67
N TYR A 80 9.97 -11.15 -7.06
CA TYR A 80 11.41 -10.94 -7.06
C TYR A 80 12.16 -12.11 -6.40
N LEU A 81 11.76 -12.50 -5.19
CA LEU A 81 12.42 -13.57 -4.43
C LEU A 81 12.27 -14.93 -5.13
N GLN A 82 11.07 -15.25 -5.63
CA GLN A 82 10.84 -16.48 -6.39
C GLN A 82 11.73 -16.54 -7.64
N THR A 83 11.85 -15.44 -8.37
CA THR A 83 12.72 -15.36 -9.55
C THR A 83 14.19 -15.55 -9.16
N ARG A 84 14.65 -14.94 -8.05
CA ARG A 84 16.02 -15.10 -7.55
C ARG A 84 16.32 -16.54 -7.15
N VAL A 85 15.39 -17.21 -6.47
CA VAL A 85 15.51 -18.63 -6.11
C VAL A 85 15.63 -19.50 -7.37
N ILE A 86 14.79 -19.27 -8.38
CA ILE A 86 14.84 -20.03 -9.64
C ILE A 86 16.17 -19.85 -10.38
N LEU A 87 16.73 -18.63 -10.36
CA LEU A 87 17.95 -18.31 -11.11
C LEU A 87 19.25 -18.73 -10.41
N HIS A 88 19.27 -18.75 -9.06
CA HIS A 88 20.52 -18.87 -8.31
C HIS A 88 20.56 -20.02 -7.31
N CYS A 89 19.41 -20.59 -6.92
CA CYS A 89 19.40 -21.72 -6.00
C CYS A 89 19.33 -23.03 -6.79
N GLU A 90 20.06 -24.03 -6.31
CA GLU A 90 19.89 -25.40 -6.77
C GLU A 90 18.48 -25.88 -6.43
N LYS A 91 17.85 -26.59 -7.37
CA LYS A 91 16.58 -27.25 -7.11
C LYS A 91 16.83 -28.44 -6.19
N LEU A 92 16.46 -28.29 -4.94
CA LEU A 92 16.46 -29.38 -3.97
C LEU A 92 15.39 -30.40 -4.35
N THR A 93 15.74 -31.68 -4.28
CA THR A 93 14.77 -32.78 -4.28
C THR A 93 13.93 -32.76 -2.99
N ASP A 94 12.79 -33.44 -2.98
CA ASP A 94 11.94 -33.52 -1.77
C ASP A 94 12.66 -34.13 -0.57
N ALA A 95 13.59 -35.08 -0.80
CA ALA A 95 14.40 -35.68 0.24
C ALA A 95 15.41 -34.67 0.82
N GLU A 96 16.08 -33.90 -0.03
CA GLU A 96 17.00 -32.85 0.39
C GLU A 96 16.28 -31.72 1.10
N ARG A 97 15.10 -31.33 0.61
CA ARG A 97 14.25 -30.33 1.27
C ARG A 97 13.85 -30.80 2.67
N LYS A 98 13.38 -32.03 2.84
CA LYS A 98 13.07 -32.58 4.17
C LYS A 98 14.30 -32.64 5.09
N ARG A 99 15.50 -32.87 4.53
CA ARG A 99 16.76 -32.89 5.29
C ARG A 99 17.20 -31.49 5.72
N VAL A 100 17.18 -30.52 4.81
CA VAL A 100 17.65 -29.14 5.05
C VAL A 100 16.70 -28.38 5.97
N PHE A 101 15.40 -28.64 5.87
CA PHE A 101 14.35 -27.98 6.66
C PHE A 101 13.90 -28.83 7.87
N ARG A 102 14.65 -29.87 8.24
CA ARG A 102 14.24 -30.88 9.24
C ARG A 102 14.01 -30.32 10.65
N ASN A 103 14.68 -29.21 10.99
CA ASN A 103 14.56 -28.53 12.28
C ASN A 103 13.77 -27.22 12.19
N GLY A 104 13.02 -26.99 11.11
CA GLY A 104 12.24 -25.77 10.91
C GLY A 104 13.07 -24.57 10.45
N TRP A 105 12.39 -23.57 9.90
CA TRP A 105 12.89 -22.20 9.70
C TRP A 105 12.20 -21.22 10.67
N ILE A 106 11.74 -21.76 11.80
CA ILE A 106 11.20 -21.07 12.99
C ILE A 106 11.55 -21.97 14.18
#